data_AF-A0A1C6VUC8-F1
#
_entry.id   AF-A0A1C6VUC8-F1
#
_cell.length_a   1.000
_cell.length_b   1.000
_cell.length_c   1.000
_cell.angle_alpha   90.00
_cell.angle_beta   90.00
_cell.angle_gamma   90.00
#
_symmetry.space_group_name_H-M   'P 1'
#
loop_
_entity.id
_entity.type
_entity.pdbx_description
1 polymer ?
#
loop_
_entity_poly.entity_id
_entity_poly.type
_entity_poly.pdbx_seq_one_letter_code
_entity_poly.pdbx_strand_id
1 'polypeptide(L)'
;MSDPAGPAADRTDPPGLAAAAPAGPDPAAAHAPDGPHPPPAFTGPAPAGTAASFAGPAQVGRAPEPHEPRQRLHPLSPALHGAKSLVVVIAGLSWSTLSRVGFGWFALMAVVLALGATVLAVVSWYHTGYHVVGRELRVHEGLVWRRTRAIPLERLQAVEVVRPLLAQLTGLAELRLEVVGGGKTEAPLAYLSVADATALRGRLLVLAGRAQAGGVAAEAETGAAPAEVSAPPGRPLHTVRNNDLLVSQLLTPQAFMIPFGVAFVLAQFLSEDSWSFIAVASTLTAMAGVLLQPVRRVLDDWNFRLARDEGTLRIRNGLLETRAQTVPLDRVQTVGVSWPLLWRVKGWLRLRLEVAGYSAGEGDDRNRPDRLLPVGDLPTGEAIVAEVLPGVRLAALPLSPPPARARWLNPLSRDVLGAGLDDRVFAVRSGLLTRQVALVPYARIQSVRVVQGPAQRRLGLATVHADTAGGAGAAARDRDLAEAWALAAELTDRARAARRAG
;
A
#
# COMPACT_ATOMS: atom_id res chain seq x y z
N MET A 1 -48.71 -19.32 58.36
CA MET A 1 -50.12 -19.21 57.95
C MET A 1 -50.18 -18.38 56.69
N SER A 2 -50.82 -18.74 55.59
CA SER A 2 -51.41 -19.99 55.08
C SER A 2 -51.77 -19.60 53.64
N ASP A 3 -51.36 -20.41 52.66
CA ASP A 3 -52.01 -20.42 51.34
C ASP A 3 -53.51 -20.78 51.53
N PRO A 4 -54.44 -20.38 50.64
CA PRO A 4 -54.59 -21.17 49.41
C PRO A 4 -55.23 -20.50 48.16
N ALA A 5 -54.95 -21.15 47.02
CA ALA A 5 -55.82 -21.46 45.87
C ALA A 5 -56.23 -20.38 44.85
N GLY A 6 -55.94 -20.67 43.56
CA GLY A 6 -56.35 -19.92 42.35
C GLY A 6 -57.85 -20.09 41.97
N PRO A 7 -58.32 -19.59 40.79
CA PRO A 7 -57.95 -20.20 39.49
C PRO A 7 -57.94 -19.29 38.21
N ALA A 8 -57.25 -19.79 37.16
CA ALA A 8 -57.53 -19.84 35.70
C ALA A 8 -57.95 -18.64 34.79
N ALA A 9 -57.54 -18.78 33.50
CA ALA A 9 -57.93 -18.13 32.22
C ALA A 9 -57.06 -16.91 31.77
N ASP A 10 -56.59 -16.72 30.52
CA ASP A 10 -56.77 -17.36 29.19
C ASP A 10 -55.68 -16.84 28.19
N ARG A 11 -55.49 -17.56 27.07
CA ARG A 11 -54.79 -17.25 25.79
C ARG A 11 -53.30 -17.60 25.64
N THR A 12 -52.94 -18.76 25.07
CA THR A 12 -53.05 -19.28 23.67
C THR A 12 -51.86 -18.91 22.78
N ASP A 13 -50.96 -19.88 22.58
CA ASP A 13 -50.30 -20.18 21.30
C ASP A 13 -49.99 -21.69 21.28
N PRO A 14 -50.51 -22.43 20.28
CA PRO A 14 -49.66 -23.23 19.39
C PRO A 14 -50.24 -23.22 17.95
N PRO A 15 -49.82 -24.09 16.99
CA PRO A 15 -48.49 -24.61 16.62
C PRO A 15 -48.18 -24.42 15.11
N GLY A 16 -46.95 -24.76 14.72
CA GLY A 16 -46.67 -25.71 13.61
C GLY A 16 -47.20 -25.52 12.18
N LEU A 17 -46.22 -25.46 11.26
CA LEU A 17 -46.03 -26.34 10.08
C LEU A 17 -46.70 -26.07 8.72
N ALA A 18 -45.93 -26.51 7.70
CA ALA A 18 -46.22 -26.82 6.29
C ALA A 18 -46.02 -25.66 5.29
N ALA A 19 -45.45 -25.82 4.09
CA ALA A 19 -45.18 -27.00 3.27
C ALA A 19 -44.02 -26.66 2.28
N ALA A 20 -43.05 -27.56 2.05
CA ALA A 20 -42.99 -28.56 0.97
C ALA A 20 -42.55 -28.04 -0.42
N ALA A 21 -41.43 -28.59 -0.92
CA ALA A 21 -41.26 -28.92 -2.33
C ALA A 21 -40.34 -30.17 -2.48
N PRO A 22 -40.61 -31.07 -3.45
CA PRO A 22 -40.02 -32.42 -3.59
C PRO A 22 -38.86 -32.43 -4.64
N ALA A 23 -38.10 -33.48 -4.96
CA ALA A 23 -38.33 -34.93 -5.03
C ALA A 23 -36.98 -35.71 -5.00
N GLY A 24 -37.00 -36.95 -4.48
CA GLY A 24 -35.87 -37.91 -4.36
C GLY A 24 -35.58 -38.74 -5.63
N PRO A 25 -35.05 -39.99 -5.57
CA PRO A 25 -34.78 -40.86 -4.40
C PRO A 25 -33.35 -41.49 -4.30
N ASP A 26 -33.11 -42.06 -3.11
CA ASP A 26 -32.06 -42.97 -2.58
C ASP A 26 -31.93 -44.34 -3.35
N PRO A 27 -30.95 -45.27 -3.09
CA PRO A 27 -30.42 -45.66 -1.76
C PRO A 27 -28.97 -46.19 -1.59
N ALA A 28 -28.56 -46.20 -0.30
CA ALA A 28 -27.68 -47.10 0.46
C ALA A 28 -26.81 -48.18 -0.25
N ALA A 29 -25.50 -48.21 0.08
CA ALA A 29 -24.85 -49.28 0.85
C ALA A 29 -23.31 -49.09 1.00
N ALA A 30 -22.82 -49.51 2.18
CA ALA A 30 -21.50 -50.11 2.45
C ALA A 30 -20.26 -49.24 2.77
N HIS A 31 -19.86 -49.36 4.05
CA HIS A 31 -18.50 -49.63 4.58
C HIS A 31 -17.42 -48.53 4.59
N ALA A 32 -17.01 -48.20 5.81
CA ALA A 32 -15.81 -47.45 6.15
C ALA A 32 -14.52 -48.21 5.82
N PRO A 33 -13.37 -47.51 5.70
CA PRO A 33 -12.14 -48.08 6.21
C PRO A 33 -11.26 -47.11 7.02
N ASP A 34 -10.59 -47.74 7.99
CA ASP A 34 -9.53 -47.25 8.87
C ASP A 34 -8.28 -46.76 8.14
N GLY A 35 -7.51 -45.92 8.84
CA GLY A 35 -6.25 -45.32 8.38
C GLY A 35 -5.07 -46.32 8.29
N PRO A 36 -3.99 -45.97 7.57
CA PRO A 36 -2.91 -46.90 7.28
C PRO A 36 -1.87 -47.03 8.42
N HIS A 37 -1.61 -48.28 8.80
CA HIS A 37 -0.48 -48.77 9.60
C HIS A 37 0.85 -48.82 8.79
N PRO A 38 2.02 -48.86 9.44
CA PRO A 38 3.34 -48.93 8.78
C PRO A 38 3.66 -50.34 8.22
N PRO A 39 4.48 -50.45 7.16
CA PRO A 39 4.79 -51.74 6.53
C PRO A 39 5.89 -52.55 7.27
N PRO A 40 5.89 -53.89 7.12
CA PRO A 40 6.81 -54.79 7.82
C PRO A 40 8.19 -54.90 7.16
N ALA A 41 9.20 -55.20 7.98
CA ALA A 41 10.56 -55.50 7.56
C ALA A 41 10.65 -56.90 6.92
N PHE A 42 11.15 -56.96 5.68
CA PHE A 42 11.51 -58.21 5.02
C PHE A 42 13.02 -58.45 5.13
N THR A 43 13.39 -59.56 5.75
CA THR A 43 14.72 -60.17 5.77
C THR A 43 14.79 -61.26 4.70
N GLY A 44 15.70 -61.12 3.73
CA GLY A 44 16.00 -62.13 2.70
C GLY A 44 17.19 -61.69 1.82
N PRO A 45 18.03 -62.62 1.32
CA PRO A 45 19.43 -62.31 0.96
C PRO A 45 19.59 -61.70 -0.44
N ALA A 46 20.61 -60.85 -0.57
CA ALA A 46 20.97 -60.12 -1.79
C ALA A 46 21.56 -61.02 -2.89
N PRO A 47 21.25 -60.76 -4.18
CA PRO A 47 22.12 -61.12 -5.28
C PRO A 47 22.96 -59.91 -5.72
N ALA A 48 24.27 -60.13 -5.83
CA ALA A 48 25.22 -59.22 -6.45
C ALA A 48 24.96 -59.14 -7.96
N GLY A 49 24.93 -57.93 -8.53
CA GLY A 49 24.74 -57.73 -9.97
C GLY A 49 24.75 -56.27 -10.40
N THR A 50 25.95 -55.76 -10.68
CA THR A 50 26.31 -54.73 -11.67
C THR A 50 25.22 -53.73 -12.10
N ALA A 51 25.12 -52.59 -11.40
CA ALA A 51 24.36 -51.44 -11.88
C ALA A 51 25.21 -50.63 -12.87
N ALA A 52 24.92 -50.78 -14.16
CA ALA A 52 25.40 -49.90 -15.21
C ALA A 52 24.87 -48.48 -14.97
N SER A 53 25.80 -47.51 -14.87
CA SER A 53 25.49 -46.09 -14.79
C SER A 53 24.93 -45.62 -16.14
N PHE A 54 23.64 -45.30 -16.19
CA PHE A 54 23.08 -44.51 -17.28
C PHE A 54 23.53 -43.06 -17.11
N ALA A 55 24.48 -42.65 -17.95
CA ALA A 55 24.91 -41.27 -18.09
C ALA A 55 23.75 -40.42 -18.66
N GLY A 56 23.11 -39.62 -17.80
CA GLY A 56 22.29 -38.50 -18.23
C GLY A 56 23.17 -37.45 -18.94
N PRO A 57 22.64 -36.68 -19.89
CA PRO A 57 23.43 -35.74 -20.67
C PRO A 57 24.10 -34.74 -19.73
N ALA A 58 25.41 -34.56 -19.95
CA ALA A 58 26.27 -33.68 -19.20
C ALA A 58 25.61 -32.32 -18.98
N GLN A 59 25.35 -31.97 -17.73
CA GLN A 59 25.14 -30.57 -17.35
C GLN A 59 26.41 -29.83 -17.75
N VAL A 60 26.35 -29.11 -18.86
CA VAL A 60 27.35 -28.12 -19.24
C VAL A 60 27.50 -27.22 -18.02
N GLY A 61 28.67 -27.30 -17.39
CA GLY A 61 29.01 -26.48 -16.23
C GLY A 61 28.79 -25.03 -16.61
N ARG A 62 27.73 -24.43 -16.06
CA ARG A 62 27.55 -22.99 -16.10
C ARG A 62 28.81 -22.43 -15.43
N ALA A 63 29.61 -21.67 -16.18
CA ALA A 63 30.77 -20.98 -15.63
C ALA A 63 30.36 -20.29 -14.31
N PRO A 64 31.20 -20.30 -13.26
CA PRO A 64 30.87 -19.59 -12.04
C PRO A 64 30.66 -18.11 -12.39
N GLU A 65 29.40 -17.69 -12.44
CA GLU A 65 28.98 -16.29 -12.58
C GLU A 65 29.84 -15.44 -11.64
N PRO A 66 30.34 -14.26 -12.01
CA PRO A 66 31.18 -13.45 -11.13
C PRO A 66 30.46 -13.19 -9.79
N HIS A 67 30.95 -13.82 -8.73
CA HIS A 67 30.42 -13.68 -7.38
C HIS A 67 30.95 -12.36 -6.80
N GLU A 68 30.13 -11.31 -6.74
CA GLU A 68 30.52 -10.13 -5.98
C GLU A 68 30.67 -10.49 -4.48
N PRO A 69 31.73 -10.02 -3.81
CA PRO A 69 31.95 -10.30 -2.39
C PRO A 69 30.80 -9.73 -1.55
N ARG A 70 30.41 -10.50 -0.52
CA ARG A 70 29.32 -10.14 0.40
C ARG A 70 29.58 -8.77 1.03
N GLN A 71 28.70 -7.81 0.75
CA GLN A 71 28.76 -6.50 1.36
C GLN A 71 28.03 -6.51 2.70
N ARG A 72 28.70 -5.95 3.70
CA ARG A 72 28.15 -5.79 5.05
C ARG A 72 27.34 -4.51 5.11
N LEU A 73 26.31 -4.53 5.94
CA LEU A 73 25.48 -3.35 6.21
C LEU A 73 26.18 -2.42 7.21
N HIS A 74 25.63 -1.23 7.42
CA HIS A 74 26.17 -0.30 8.41
C HIS A 74 25.95 -0.82 9.85
N PRO A 75 26.94 -0.69 10.77
CA PRO A 75 26.87 -1.18 12.16
C PRO A 75 25.67 -0.69 12.96
N LEU A 76 25.14 0.48 12.62
CA LEU A 76 23.99 1.06 13.33
C LEU A 76 22.63 0.49 12.89
N SER A 77 22.57 -0.34 11.84
CA SER A 77 21.30 -0.80 11.27
C SER A 77 20.38 -1.55 12.25
N PRO A 78 20.89 -2.49 13.08
CA PRO A 78 20.05 -3.21 14.04
C PRO A 78 19.61 -2.36 15.23
N ALA A 79 20.46 -1.43 15.67
CA ALA A 79 20.13 -0.49 16.75
C ALA A 79 18.95 0.41 16.34
N LEU A 80 18.94 0.88 15.08
CA LEU A 80 17.87 1.72 14.54
C LEU A 80 16.54 0.97 14.39
N HIS A 81 16.56 -0.31 14.01
CA HIS A 81 15.36 -1.15 13.97
C HIS A 81 14.85 -1.49 15.38
N GLY A 82 15.75 -1.83 16.31
CA GLY A 82 15.42 -2.26 17.67
C GLY A 82 15.01 -1.12 18.62
N ALA A 83 15.42 0.12 18.35
CA ALA A 83 15.11 1.26 19.21
C ALA A 83 13.59 1.51 19.36
N LYS A 84 12.81 1.33 18.28
CA LYS A 84 11.34 1.50 18.32
C LYS A 84 10.68 0.46 19.25
N SER A 85 11.10 -0.80 19.16
CA SER A 85 10.60 -1.86 20.06
C SER A 85 11.07 -1.66 21.49
N LEU A 86 12.30 -1.16 21.71
CA LEU A 86 12.83 -0.89 23.03
C LEU A 86 12.02 0.19 23.75
N VAL A 87 11.66 1.28 23.06
CA VAL A 87 10.79 2.33 23.62
C VAL A 87 9.42 1.78 24.00
N VAL A 88 8.81 0.93 23.17
CA VAL A 88 7.50 0.30 23.46
C VAL A 88 7.60 -0.67 24.64
N VAL A 89 8.65 -1.47 24.70
CA VAL A 89 8.90 -2.42 25.80
C VAL A 89 9.15 -1.66 27.10
N ILE A 90 9.99 -0.62 27.09
CA ILE A 90 10.23 0.25 28.25
C ILE A 90 8.93 0.90 28.68
N ALA A 91 8.16 1.50 27.75
CA ALA A 91 6.88 2.13 28.05
C ALA A 91 5.84 1.15 28.62
N GLY A 92 5.79 -0.08 28.09
CA GLY A 92 4.89 -1.13 28.58
C GLY A 92 5.28 -1.70 29.94
N LEU A 93 6.58 -1.73 30.25
CA LEU A 93 7.12 -2.14 31.56
C LEU A 93 7.12 -0.98 32.58
N SER A 94 6.89 0.26 32.16
CA SER A 94 7.39 1.44 32.86
C SER A 94 6.67 1.80 34.17
N TRP A 95 5.41 1.42 34.40
CA TRP A 95 4.69 1.98 35.56
C TRP A 95 4.30 0.95 36.62
N SER A 96 3.75 -0.19 36.22
CA SER A 96 3.39 -1.27 37.16
C SER A 96 4.61 -1.95 37.77
N THR A 97 5.72 -2.01 37.01
CA THR A 97 7.00 -2.53 37.51
C THR A 97 7.72 -1.47 38.34
N LEU A 98 7.68 -0.20 37.94
CA LEU A 98 8.28 0.90 38.71
C LEU A 98 7.65 1.05 40.10
N SER A 99 6.32 0.93 40.21
CA SER A 99 5.62 1.03 41.51
C SER A 99 5.87 -0.18 42.43
N ARG A 100 6.18 -1.36 41.89
CA ARG A 100 6.46 -2.57 42.67
C ARG A 100 7.92 -2.70 43.10
N VAL A 101 8.85 -2.33 42.24
CA VAL A 101 10.29 -2.60 42.44
C VAL A 101 11.06 -1.34 42.85
N GLY A 102 10.42 -0.16 42.78
CA GLY A 102 11.05 1.12 43.12
C GLY A 102 11.98 1.65 42.03
N PHE A 103 12.24 2.96 42.07
CA PHE A 103 12.97 3.68 41.01
C PHE A 103 14.38 3.12 40.75
N GLY A 104 15.13 2.79 41.81
CA GLY A 104 16.51 2.29 41.67
C GLY A 104 16.60 0.95 40.93
N TRP A 105 15.73 0.00 41.28
CA TRP A 105 15.69 -1.31 40.63
C TRP A 105 15.14 -1.23 39.20
N PHE A 106 14.15 -0.35 38.96
CA PHE A 106 13.67 -0.08 37.61
C PHE A 106 14.77 0.50 36.73
N ALA A 107 15.55 1.47 37.24
CA ALA A 107 16.69 2.03 36.53
C ALA A 107 17.74 0.96 36.21
N LEU A 108 18.07 0.08 37.16
CA LEU A 108 18.97 -1.05 36.93
C LEU A 108 18.42 -1.99 35.84
N MET A 109 17.15 -2.37 35.90
CA MET A 109 16.52 -3.23 34.90
C MET A 109 16.51 -2.59 33.52
N ALA A 110 16.23 -1.29 33.43
CA ALA A 110 16.28 -0.53 32.17
C ALA A 110 17.70 -0.50 31.59
N VAL A 111 18.73 -0.32 32.43
CA VAL A 111 20.15 -0.38 32.01
C VAL A 111 20.52 -1.78 31.52
N VAL A 112 20.14 -2.85 32.24
CA VAL A 112 20.41 -4.23 31.83
C VAL A 112 19.70 -4.56 30.52
N LEU A 113 18.44 -4.15 30.35
CA LEU A 113 17.70 -4.31 29.10
C LEU A 113 18.33 -3.54 27.94
N ALA A 114 18.77 -2.30 28.18
CA ALA A 114 19.47 -1.50 27.18
C ALA A 114 20.81 -2.13 26.77
N LEU A 115 21.58 -2.65 27.72
CA LEU A 115 22.83 -3.35 27.47
C LEU A 115 22.59 -4.64 26.67
N GLY A 116 21.62 -5.46 27.09
CA GLY A 116 21.21 -6.67 26.38
C GLY A 116 20.74 -6.39 24.95
N ALA A 117 19.94 -5.33 24.76
CA ALA A 117 19.52 -4.88 23.44
C ALA A 117 20.71 -4.43 22.58
N THR A 118 21.70 -3.76 23.18
CA THR A 118 22.94 -3.34 22.49
C THR A 118 23.75 -4.54 22.04
N VAL A 119 23.94 -5.54 22.92
CA VAL A 119 24.64 -6.80 22.56
C VAL A 119 23.90 -7.50 21.42
N LEU A 120 22.58 -7.68 21.55
CA LEU A 120 21.77 -8.30 20.49
C LEU A 120 21.84 -7.52 19.16
N ALA A 121 21.87 -6.18 19.21
CA ALA A 121 22.04 -5.35 18.03
C ALA A 121 23.40 -5.58 17.36
N VAL A 122 24.50 -5.64 18.13
CA VAL A 122 25.84 -5.92 17.60
C VAL A 122 25.91 -7.30 16.96
N VAL A 123 25.42 -8.35 17.64
CA VAL A 123 25.45 -9.71 17.08
C VAL A 123 24.55 -9.81 15.83
N SER A 124 23.39 -9.16 15.83
CA SER A 124 22.52 -9.07 14.65
C SER A 124 23.23 -8.40 13.47
N TRP A 125 23.99 -7.32 13.71
CA TRP A 125 24.75 -6.64 12.66
C TRP A 125 25.78 -7.57 12.00
N TYR A 126 26.52 -8.35 12.79
CA TYR A 126 27.53 -9.28 12.29
C TYR A 126 26.96 -10.34 11.33
N HIS A 127 25.69 -10.73 11.51
CA HIS A 127 25.04 -11.76 10.70
C HIS A 127 24.23 -11.23 9.52
N THR A 128 23.94 -9.92 9.48
CA THR A 128 23.13 -9.31 8.43
C THR A 128 24.01 -8.83 7.28
N GLY A 129 23.65 -9.15 6.04
CA GLY A 129 24.40 -8.68 4.85
C GLY A 129 23.66 -8.96 3.56
N TYR A 130 24.19 -8.44 2.46
CA TYR A 130 23.60 -8.63 1.13
C TYR A 130 24.68 -8.97 0.10
N HIS A 131 24.25 -9.61 -0.98
CA HIS A 131 25.07 -9.78 -2.16
C HIS A 131 24.20 -9.79 -3.42
N VAL A 132 24.74 -9.26 -4.52
CA VAL A 132 24.12 -9.31 -5.84
C VAL A 132 24.83 -10.44 -6.60
N VAL A 133 24.09 -11.48 -6.98
CA VAL A 133 24.63 -12.60 -7.77
C VAL A 133 23.84 -12.70 -9.06
N GLY A 134 24.51 -12.43 -10.18
CA GLY A 134 23.90 -12.42 -11.51
C GLY A 134 22.68 -11.50 -11.57
N ARG A 135 21.48 -12.12 -11.58
CA ARG A 135 20.17 -11.44 -11.68
C ARG A 135 19.34 -11.51 -10.39
N GLU A 136 19.93 -11.88 -9.26
CA GLU A 136 19.25 -11.97 -7.96
C GLU A 136 19.95 -11.11 -6.90
N LEU A 137 19.17 -10.33 -6.16
CA LEU A 137 19.61 -9.70 -4.92
C LEU A 137 19.30 -10.65 -3.76
N ARG A 138 20.32 -11.14 -3.08
CA ARG A 138 20.16 -12.01 -1.91
C ARG A 138 20.42 -11.24 -0.63
N VAL A 139 19.44 -11.27 0.26
CA VAL A 139 19.46 -10.58 1.56
C VAL A 139 19.47 -11.64 2.66
N HIS A 140 20.43 -11.54 3.56
CA HIS A 140 20.54 -12.41 4.72
C HIS A 140 20.15 -11.66 5.99
N GLU A 141 19.19 -12.22 6.71
CA GLU A 141 18.69 -11.68 7.98
C GLU A 141 18.65 -12.77 9.06
N GLY A 142 18.76 -12.33 10.31
CA GLY A 142 18.40 -13.13 11.48
C GLY A 142 19.58 -13.60 12.32
N LEU A 143 19.36 -13.53 13.63
CA LEU A 143 20.30 -14.00 14.65
C LEU A 143 19.97 -15.45 15.07
N VAL A 144 18.72 -15.68 15.51
CA VAL A 144 18.22 -16.97 15.99
C VAL A 144 17.62 -17.80 14.84
N TRP A 145 16.81 -17.17 14.00
CA TRP A 145 16.26 -17.79 12.78
C TRP A 145 16.91 -17.16 11.56
N ARG A 146 17.84 -17.89 10.93
CA ARG A 146 18.51 -17.45 9.70
C ARG A 146 17.54 -17.50 8.54
N ARG A 147 17.27 -16.35 7.92
CA ARG A 147 16.41 -16.21 6.75
C ARG A 147 17.23 -15.64 5.61
N THR A 148 17.33 -16.39 4.52
CA THR A 148 17.89 -15.90 3.27
C THR A 148 16.75 -15.69 2.30
N ARG A 149 16.66 -14.49 1.72
CA ARG A 149 15.67 -14.18 0.69
C ARG A 149 16.41 -13.82 -0.59
N ALA A 150 16.00 -14.42 -1.69
CA ALA A 150 16.47 -14.08 -3.03
C ALA A 150 15.37 -13.29 -3.73
N ILE A 151 15.68 -12.05 -4.11
CA ILE A 151 14.80 -11.14 -4.85
C ILE A 151 15.31 -11.11 -6.30
N PRO A 152 14.61 -11.72 -7.26
CA PRO A 152 14.97 -11.61 -8.67
C PRO A 152 14.88 -10.15 -9.13
N LEU A 153 15.94 -9.64 -9.77
CA LEU A 153 16.00 -8.24 -10.25
C LEU A 153 14.95 -7.95 -11.32
N GLU A 154 14.49 -8.97 -12.04
CA GLU A 154 13.37 -8.89 -12.99
C GLU A 154 12.01 -8.62 -12.33
N ARG A 155 11.87 -8.97 -11.05
CA ARG A 155 10.67 -8.66 -10.27
C ARG A 155 10.81 -7.36 -9.51
N LEU A 156 11.99 -6.75 -9.47
CA LEU A 156 12.23 -5.49 -8.77
C LEU A 156 11.64 -4.32 -9.55
N GLN A 157 10.63 -3.68 -8.97
CA GLN A 157 9.82 -2.67 -9.65
C GLN A 157 10.19 -1.25 -9.27
N ALA A 158 10.37 -1.02 -7.96
CA ALA A 158 10.69 0.28 -7.41
C ALA A 158 11.72 0.16 -6.29
N VAL A 159 12.56 1.18 -6.21
CA VAL A 159 13.57 1.31 -5.16
C VAL A 159 13.42 2.70 -4.55
N GLU A 160 12.93 2.75 -3.32
CA GLU A 160 12.75 3.98 -2.55
C GLU A 160 13.90 4.16 -1.56
N VAL A 161 14.45 5.37 -1.48
CA VAL A 161 15.43 5.74 -0.45
C VAL A 161 14.70 6.52 0.63
N VAL A 162 14.65 5.94 1.82
CA VAL A 162 13.93 6.47 2.98
C VAL A 162 14.93 6.87 4.05
N ARG A 163 14.79 8.07 4.60
CA ARG A 163 15.65 8.55 5.70
C ARG A 163 14.82 8.89 6.93
N PRO A 164 14.52 7.90 7.79
CA PRO A 164 13.87 8.15 9.08
C PRO A 164 14.73 9.04 9.97
N LEU A 165 14.13 9.74 10.92
CA LEU A 165 14.80 10.71 11.80
C LEU A 165 16.14 10.23 12.35
N LEU A 166 16.15 9.02 12.93
CA LEU A 166 17.35 8.45 13.52
C LEU A 166 18.44 8.18 12.47
N ALA A 167 18.05 7.81 11.25
CA ALA A 167 18.96 7.67 10.11
C ALA A 167 19.41 9.05 9.58
N GLN A 168 18.54 10.07 9.62
CA GLN A 168 18.90 11.44 9.24
C GLN A 168 19.98 12.01 10.15
N LEU A 169 19.85 11.83 11.47
CA LEU A 169 20.85 12.25 12.46
C LEU A 169 22.17 11.51 12.32
N THR A 170 22.14 10.25 11.88
CA THR A 170 23.34 9.41 11.72
C THR A 170 23.93 9.38 10.30
N GLY A 171 23.33 10.10 9.34
CA GLY A 171 23.80 10.12 7.96
C GLY A 171 23.49 8.86 7.15
N LEU A 172 22.51 8.06 7.57
CA LEU A 172 22.10 6.79 6.97
C LEU A 172 20.79 6.92 6.16
N ALA A 173 20.52 5.90 5.35
CA ALA A 173 19.30 5.73 4.57
C ALA A 173 18.91 4.25 4.46
N GLU A 174 17.62 3.98 4.53
CA GLU A 174 17.00 2.67 4.32
C GLU A 174 16.55 2.56 2.86
N LEU A 175 16.76 1.41 2.22
CA LEU A 175 16.32 1.17 0.84
C LEU A 175 15.10 0.26 0.85
N ARG A 176 13.93 0.74 0.42
CA ARG A 176 12.74 -0.12 0.30
C ARG A 176 12.61 -0.62 -1.12
N LEU A 177 12.52 -1.94 -1.24
CA LEU A 177 12.40 -2.65 -2.51
C LEU A 177 10.97 -3.12 -2.68
N GLU A 178 10.37 -2.84 -3.83
CA GLU A 178 9.05 -3.32 -4.19
C GLU A 178 9.15 -4.33 -5.32
N VAL A 179 8.44 -5.44 -5.16
CA VAL A 179 8.57 -6.62 -6.00
C VAL A 179 7.21 -7.01 -6.57
N VAL A 180 7.15 -7.33 -7.87
CA VAL A 180 5.93 -7.75 -8.58
C VAL A 180 5.37 -9.04 -7.97
N GLY A 181 4.08 -9.04 -7.62
CA GLY A 181 3.36 -10.23 -7.12
C GLY A 181 3.48 -10.47 -5.62
N GLY A 182 4.26 -9.66 -4.90
CA GLY A 182 4.26 -9.60 -3.44
C GLY A 182 3.26 -8.55 -2.94
N GLY A 183 2.20 -8.96 -2.23
CA GLY A 183 1.20 -8.03 -1.68
C GLY A 183 1.70 -7.10 -0.57
N LYS A 184 3.01 -7.10 -0.29
CA LYS A 184 3.68 -6.28 0.73
C LYS A 184 5.01 -5.78 0.13
N THR A 185 5.42 -4.57 0.46
CA THR A 185 6.80 -4.07 0.25
C THR A 185 7.76 -5.16 0.74
N GLU A 186 8.43 -5.85 -0.19
CA GLU A 186 9.28 -7.00 0.12
C GLU A 186 10.61 -6.49 0.68
N ALA A 187 10.55 -6.20 1.98
CA ALA A 187 11.62 -5.87 2.91
C ALA A 187 12.31 -4.50 2.70
N PRO A 188 12.42 -3.70 3.78
CA PRO A 188 13.42 -2.64 3.82
C PRO A 188 14.81 -3.28 3.81
N LEU A 189 15.56 -3.09 2.73
CA LEU A 189 17.00 -3.31 2.75
C LEU A 189 17.59 -2.33 3.78
N ALA A 190 18.35 -2.91 4.71
CA ALA A 190 18.89 -2.28 5.90
C ALA A 190 19.64 -0.95 5.64
N TYR A 191 19.80 -0.17 6.71
CA TYR A 191 20.42 1.15 6.69
C TYR A 191 21.85 1.10 6.08
N LEU A 192 22.03 1.84 4.99
CA LEU A 192 23.28 2.11 4.28
C LEU A 192 23.65 3.59 4.45
N SER A 193 24.88 4.00 4.11
CA SER A 193 25.19 5.42 4.01
C SER A 193 24.34 6.06 2.89
N VAL A 194 24.09 7.37 2.95
CA VAL A 194 23.30 8.05 1.91
C VAL A 194 23.91 7.83 0.53
N ALA A 195 25.24 8.00 0.40
CA ALA A 195 25.96 7.82 -0.85
C ALA A 195 25.79 6.38 -1.39
N ASP A 196 26.02 5.38 -0.53
CA ASP A 196 25.89 3.96 -0.90
C ASP A 196 24.46 3.59 -1.27
N ALA A 197 23.46 4.13 -0.54
CA ALA A 197 22.06 3.90 -0.85
C ALA A 197 21.67 4.47 -2.21
N THR A 198 22.11 5.70 -2.54
CA THR A 198 21.91 6.28 -3.88
C THR A 198 22.65 5.51 -4.96
N ALA A 199 23.90 5.09 -4.71
CA ALA A 199 24.69 4.34 -5.66
C ALA A 199 24.11 2.93 -5.92
N LEU A 200 23.64 2.25 -4.87
CA LEU A 200 22.98 0.95 -4.98
C LEU A 200 21.63 1.06 -5.68
N ARG A 201 20.84 2.10 -5.38
CA ARG A 201 19.61 2.40 -6.13
C ARG A 201 19.87 2.55 -7.63
N GLY A 202 20.87 3.35 -8.01
CA GLY A 202 21.24 3.56 -9.41
C GLY A 202 21.62 2.24 -10.09
N ARG A 203 22.47 1.44 -9.44
CA ARG A 203 22.88 0.11 -9.93
C ARG A 203 21.70 -0.85 -10.09
N LEU A 204 20.84 -0.97 -9.07
CA LEU A 204 19.67 -1.86 -9.10
C LEU A 204 18.68 -1.47 -10.20
N LEU A 205 18.45 -0.18 -10.43
CA LEU A 205 17.55 0.30 -11.49
C LEU A 205 18.11 0.04 -12.88
N VAL A 206 19.43 0.21 -13.09
CA VAL A 206 20.08 -0.13 -14.36
C VAL A 206 20.04 -1.64 -14.61
N LEU A 207 20.32 -2.46 -13.58
CA LEU A 207 20.26 -3.91 -13.70
C LEU A 207 18.84 -4.43 -13.92
N ALA A 208 17.83 -3.86 -13.24
CA ALA A 208 16.42 -4.18 -13.46
C ALA A 208 15.95 -3.73 -14.86
N GLY A 209 16.36 -2.54 -15.31
CA GLY A 209 16.07 -2.05 -16.66
C GLY A 209 16.68 -2.92 -17.76
N ARG A 210 17.94 -3.35 -17.60
CA ARG A 210 18.60 -4.33 -18.49
C ARG A 210 17.96 -5.71 -18.40
N ALA A 211 17.47 -6.11 -17.23
CA ALA A 211 16.76 -7.37 -17.05
C ALA A 211 15.46 -7.40 -17.85
N GLN A 212 14.71 -6.28 -17.86
CA GLN A 212 13.49 -6.10 -18.66
C GLN A 212 13.77 -6.02 -20.17
N ALA A 213 14.84 -5.31 -20.57
CA ALA A 213 15.23 -5.13 -21.98
C ALA A 213 15.91 -6.38 -22.58
N GLY A 214 16.51 -7.23 -21.74
CA GLY A 214 17.22 -8.44 -22.13
C GLY A 214 16.36 -9.59 -22.68
N GLY A 215 15.06 -9.36 -22.92
CA GLY A 215 14.24 -10.26 -23.73
C GLY A 215 14.38 -10.05 -25.24
N VAL A 216 15.04 -8.95 -25.70
CA VAL A 216 15.13 -8.61 -27.13
C VAL A 216 16.53 -8.21 -27.59
N ALA A 217 17.50 -8.00 -26.70
CA ALA A 217 18.83 -7.50 -27.10
C ALA A 217 19.96 -8.14 -26.28
N ALA A 218 20.37 -9.33 -26.71
CA ALA A 218 21.64 -9.93 -26.29
C ALA A 218 22.62 -9.90 -27.46
N GLU A 219 23.04 -8.69 -27.88
CA GLU A 219 24.21 -8.46 -28.73
C GLU A 219 24.45 -6.94 -28.90
N ALA A 220 25.09 -6.33 -27.90
CA ALA A 220 25.84 -5.08 -28.04
C ALA A 220 26.67 -4.87 -26.76
N GLU A 221 27.90 -5.36 -26.78
CA GLU A 221 28.88 -5.16 -25.73
C GLU A 221 29.58 -3.79 -25.82
N THR A 222 29.98 -3.31 -24.64
CA THR A 222 31.15 -2.44 -24.36
C THR A 222 31.06 -0.95 -24.69
N GLY A 223 31.06 -0.13 -23.61
CA GLY A 223 31.41 1.28 -23.69
C GLY A 223 30.99 2.12 -22.49
N ALA A 224 31.97 2.54 -21.69
CA ALA A 224 31.96 3.67 -20.76
C ALA A 224 31.09 3.59 -19.48
N ALA A 225 31.79 3.48 -18.35
CA ALA A 225 31.30 3.95 -17.07
C ALA A 225 31.01 5.46 -17.11
N PRO A 226 29.93 5.95 -16.48
CA PRO A 226 29.87 7.34 -16.07
C PRO A 226 30.22 7.45 -14.59
N ALA A 227 31.37 8.07 -14.35
CA ALA A 227 31.64 8.81 -13.14
C ALA A 227 30.56 9.88 -12.90
N GLU A 228 30.27 10.10 -11.62
CA GLU A 228 29.81 11.34 -10.98
C GLU A 228 28.99 12.34 -11.80
N VAL A 229 27.80 12.67 -11.31
CA VAL A 229 27.41 14.01 -10.83
C VAL A 229 25.94 13.96 -10.45
N SER A 230 25.63 14.49 -9.27
CA SER A 230 24.28 14.93 -8.88
C SER A 230 23.69 15.79 -10.01
N ALA A 231 22.89 15.17 -10.89
CA ALA A 231 22.18 15.90 -11.94
C ALA A 231 21.29 16.99 -11.29
N PRO A 232 21.23 18.20 -11.88
CA PRO A 232 20.50 19.33 -11.32
C PRO A 232 19.03 18.96 -11.04
N PRO A 233 18.39 19.62 -10.05
CA PRO A 233 16.98 19.39 -9.81
C PRO A 233 16.23 19.69 -11.12
N GLY A 234 15.58 18.66 -11.69
CA GLY A 234 14.73 18.82 -12.87
C GLY A 234 13.74 19.98 -12.68
N ARG A 235 13.20 20.50 -13.79
CA ARG A 235 12.35 21.71 -13.79
C ARG A 235 11.32 21.65 -12.65
N PRO A 236 11.40 22.55 -11.64
CA PRO A 236 10.49 22.52 -10.51
C PRO A 236 9.08 22.81 -11.01
N LEU A 237 8.14 21.89 -10.78
CA LEU A 237 6.74 22.06 -11.17
C LEU A 237 5.97 22.82 -10.08
N HIS A 238 6.06 22.34 -8.84
CA HIS A 238 5.33 22.96 -7.73
C HIS A 238 5.98 22.64 -6.38
N THR A 239 5.88 23.59 -5.46
CA THR A 239 6.25 23.42 -4.05
C THR A 239 5.09 23.86 -3.19
N VAL A 240 4.65 22.97 -2.29
CA VAL A 240 3.51 23.26 -1.42
C VAL A 240 4.01 24.06 -0.22
N ARG A 241 3.30 25.14 0.13
CA ARG A 241 3.61 25.93 1.33
C ARG A 241 3.21 25.14 2.58
N ASN A 242 4.09 25.12 3.58
CA ASN A 242 3.81 24.41 4.84
C ASN A 242 2.57 24.98 5.57
N ASN A 243 2.29 26.28 5.42
CA ASN A 243 1.08 26.88 5.97
C ASN A 243 -0.19 26.33 5.30
N ASP A 244 -0.17 26.12 3.98
CA ASP A 244 -1.31 25.54 3.27
C ASP A 244 -1.52 24.09 3.69
N LEU A 245 -0.43 23.33 3.91
CA LEU A 245 -0.50 21.98 4.49
C LEU A 245 -1.14 21.99 5.88
N LEU A 246 -0.70 22.86 6.80
CA LEU A 246 -1.24 22.97 8.16
C LEU A 246 -2.74 23.30 8.13
N VAL A 247 -3.13 24.33 7.38
CA VAL A 247 -4.54 24.73 7.25
C VAL A 247 -5.36 23.62 6.58
N SER A 248 -4.79 22.87 5.63
CA SER A 248 -5.47 21.75 4.98
C SER A 248 -5.78 20.62 5.96
N GLN A 249 -4.90 20.35 6.94
CA GLN A 249 -5.15 19.35 7.98
C GLN A 249 -6.18 19.84 8.99
N LEU A 250 -6.20 21.13 9.33
CA LEU A 250 -7.24 21.74 10.15
C LEU A 250 -8.62 21.67 9.48
N LEU A 251 -8.66 21.77 8.15
CA LEU A 251 -9.87 21.59 7.34
C LEU A 251 -10.16 20.11 7.05
N THR A 252 -9.92 19.21 8.01
CA THR A 252 -10.37 17.81 7.92
C THR A 252 -11.47 17.53 8.95
N PRO A 253 -12.42 16.62 8.66
CA PRO A 253 -13.45 16.25 9.62
C PRO A 253 -12.85 15.78 10.96
N GLN A 254 -11.72 15.08 10.90
CA GLN A 254 -11.00 14.62 12.09
C GLN A 254 -10.48 15.78 12.94
N ALA A 255 -9.90 16.82 12.34
CA ALA A 255 -9.42 17.98 13.09
C ALA A 255 -10.56 18.75 13.76
N PHE A 256 -11.74 18.82 13.13
CA PHE A 256 -12.92 19.43 13.73
C PHE A 256 -13.45 18.66 14.96
N MET A 257 -13.19 17.35 15.04
CA MET A 257 -13.55 16.52 16.21
C MET A 257 -12.54 16.61 17.36
N ILE A 258 -11.34 17.16 17.15
CA ILE A 258 -10.30 17.23 18.20
C ILE A 258 -10.79 18.02 19.42
N PRO A 259 -11.37 19.24 19.30
CA PRO A 259 -11.85 19.98 20.47
C PRO A 259 -12.91 19.22 21.26
N PHE A 260 -13.80 18.49 20.58
CA PHE A 260 -14.81 17.65 21.23
C PHE A 260 -14.18 16.46 21.96
N GLY A 261 -13.20 15.80 21.35
CA GLY A 261 -12.45 14.72 22.00
C GLY A 261 -11.68 15.22 23.22
N VAL A 262 -11.05 16.39 23.12
CA VAL A 262 -10.35 17.04 24.24
C VAL A 262 -11.34 17.45 25.34
N ALA A 263 -12.47 18.06 24.99
CA ALA A 263 -13.50 18.44 25.95
C ALA A 263 -14.12 17.22 26.64
N PHE A 264 -14.36 16.13 25.91
CA PHE A 264 -14.83 14.86 26.47
C PHE A 264 -13.84 14.29 27.48
N VAL A 265 -12.55 14.25 27.12
CA VAL A 265 -11.49 13.81 28.03
C VAL A 265 -11.38 14.72 29.25
N LEU A 266 -11.46 16.04 29.06
CA LEU A 266 -11.42 17.00 30.15
C LEU A 266 -12.64 16.88 31.07
N ALA A 267 -13.84 16.67 30.51
CA ALA A 267 -15.06 16.45 31.28
C ALA A 267 -14.98 15.16 32.10
N GLN A 268 -14.46 14.08 31.51
CA GLN A 268 -14.17 12.86 32.25
C GLN A 268 -13.18 13.16 33.40
N PHE A 269 -12.10 13.91 33.10
CA PHE A 269 -11.08 14.31 34.08
C PHE A 269 -11.63 15.08 35.26
N LEU A 270 -12.54 16.01 35.01
CA LEU A 270 -13.16 16.84 36.04
C LEU A 270 -14.29 16.13 36.80
N SER A 271 -14.85 15.03 36.27
CA SER A 271 -15.97 14.31 36.89
C SER A 271 -15.54 13.17 37.81
N GLU A 272 -14.32 12.66 37.64
CA GLU A 272 -13.79 11.56 38.45
C GLU A 272 -12.96 12.10 39.63
N ASP A 273 -13.40 11.85 40.86
CA ASP A 273 -12.69 12.27 42.09
C ASP A 273 -11.33 11.56 42.28
N SER A 274 -11.18 10.37 41.69
CA SER A 274 -9.91 9.64 41.71
C SER A 274 -9.71 8.88 40.40
N TRP A 275 -8.57 9.10 39.79
CA TRP A 275 -8.20 8.46 38.54
C TRP A 275 -7.43 7.18 38.82
N SER A 276 -7.97 6.05 38.35
CA SER A 276 -7.16 4.83 38.28
C SER A 276 -6.03 5.05 37.27
N PHE A 277 -4.87 4.44 37.50
CA PHE A 277 -3.77 4.50 36.54
C PHE A 277 -4.19 4.02 35.15
N ILE A 278 -5.03 2.98 35.08
CA ILE A 278 -5.55 2.43 33.83
C ILE A 278 -6.37 3.49 33.09
N ALA A 279 -7.18 4.29 33.79
CA ALA A 279 -7.94 5.39 33.21
C ALA A 279 -7.05 6.50 32.67
N VAL A 280 -5.99 6.90 33.38
CA VAL A 280 -5.04 7.91 32.88
C VAL A 280 -4.31 7.39 31.63
N ALA A 281 -3.81 6.16 31.69
CA ALA A 281 -3.05 5.55 30.60
C ALA A 281 -3.91 5.32 29.34
N SER A 282 -5.16 4.86 29.50
CA SER A 282 -6.08 4.65 28.38
C SER A 282 -6.48 5.98 27.74
N THR A 283 -6.79 6.99 28.55
CA THR A 283 -7.13 8.35 28.08
C THR A 283 -5.96 9.01 27.36
N LEU A 284 -4.74 8.92 27.91
CA LEU A 284 -3.55 9.46 27.26
C LEU A 284 -3.23 8.72 25.94
N THR A 285 -3.40 7.41 25.91
CA THR A 285 -3.21 6.60 24.68
C THR A 285 -4.26 6.95 23.63
N ALA A 286 -5.53 7.10 24.03
CA ALA A 286 -6.60 7.51 23.14
C ALA A 286 -6.36 8.92 22.59
N MET A 287 -5.98 9.87 23.45
CA MET A 287 -5.64 11.24 23.08
C MET A 287 -4.46 11.28 22.10
N ALA A 288 -3.39 10.54 22.41
CA ALA A 288 -2.24 10.42 21.53
C ALA A 288 -2.63 9.83 20.17
N GLY A 289 -3.49 8.81 20.12
CA GLY A 289 -3.99 8.24 18.86
C GLY A 289 -4.70 9.28 17.98
N VAL A 290 -5.59 10.08 18.59
CA VAL A 290 -6.37 11.11 17.88
C VAL A 290 -5.50 12.28 17.41
N LEU A 291 -4.60 12.78 18.26
CA LEU A 291 -3.76 13.94 17.98
C LEU A 291 -2.58 13.63 17.06
N LEU A 292 -1.99 12.43 17.17
CA LEU A 292 -0.75 12.12 16.48
C LEU A 292 -0.97 11.80 15.00
N GLN A 293 -2.17 11.36 14.60
CA GLN A 293 -2.45 11.05 13.20
C GLN A 293 -2.42 12.27 12.26
N PRO A 294 -3.10 13.41 12.55
CA PRO A 294 -2.97 14.63 11.76
C PRO A 294 -1.54 15.18 11.77
N VAL A 295 -0.89 15.17 12.94
CA VAL A 295 0.50 15.63 13.09
C VAL A 295 1.43 14.81 12.21
N ARG A 296 1.31 13.47 12.21
CA ARG A 296 2.09 12.60 11.33
C ARG A 296 1.90 12.94 9.86
N ARG A 297 0.66 13.18 9.39
CA ARG A 297 0.42 13.59 8.00
C ARG A 297 1.12 14.90 7.64
N VAL A 298 1.08 15.90 8.53
CA VAL A 298 1.82 17.16 8.33
C VAL A 298 3.32 16.89 8.19
N LEU A 299 3.87 16.05 9.07
CA LEU A 299 5.29 15.72 9.09
C LEU A 299 5.72 14.90 7.88
N ASP A 300 4.85 14.03 7.35
CA ASP A 300 5.08 13.21 6.17
C ASP A 300 5.06 14.07 4.88
N ASP A 301 4.11 15.00 4.77
CA ASP A 301 3.95 15.85 3.57
C ASP A 301 4.74 17.17 3.68
N TRP A 302 5.51 17.40 4.75
CA TRP A 302 6.26 18.64 4.98
C TRP A 302 7.29 18.92 3.88
N ASN A 303 7.46 20.19 3.50
CA ASN A 303 8.37 20.63 2.43
C ASN A 303 8.18 19.83 1.13
N PHE A 304 6.94 19.51 0.76
CA PHE A 304 6.63 18.79 -0.48
C PHE A 304 7.13 19.56 -1.71
N ARG A 305 7.92 18.89 -2.54
CA ARG A 305 8.42 19.40 -3.82
C ARG A 305 8.15 18.39 -4.93
N LEU A 306 7.59 18.89 -6.02
CA LEU A 306 7.37 18.17 -7.26
C LEU A 306 8.25 18.78 -8.35
N ALA A 307 9.08 17.95 -8.96
CA ALA A 307 9.92 18.32 -10.09
C ALA A 307 9.69 17.35 -11.26
N ARG A 308 9.88 17.84 -12.48
CA ARG A 308 9.83 17.02 -13.70
C ARG A 308 11.23 16.88 -14.27
N ASP A 309 11.55 15.67 -14.70
CA ASP A 309 12.82 15.34 -15.32
C ASP A 309 12.60 14.33 -16.44
N GLU A 310 12.90 14.69 -17.69
CA GLU A 310 12.82 13.86 -18.91
C GLU A 310 11.94 12.60 -18.83
N GLY A 311 10.61 12.77 -18.82
CA GLY A 311 9.66 11.64 -18.81
C GLY A 311 9.36 11.05 -17.43
N THR A 312 9.93 11.60 -16.36
CA THR A 312 9.76 11.17 -14.97
C THR A 312 9.34 12.32 -14.05
N LEU A 313 8.61 11.99 -13.00
CA LEU A 313 8.24 12.89 -11.92
C LEU A 313 9.06 12.56 -10.69
N ARG A 314 9.71 13.56 -10.11
CA ARG A 314 10.48 13.44 -8.86
C ARG A 314 9.69 14.10 -7.74
N ILE A 315 9.33 13.31 -6.73
CA ILE A 315 8.60 13.74 -5.55
C ILE A 315 9.54 13.67 -4.36
N ARG A 316 9.62 14.76 -3.58
CA ARG A 316 10.37 14.80 -2.34
C ARG A 316 9.55 15.45 -1.23
N ASN A 317 9.48 14.79 -0.08
CA ASN A 317 8.70 15.25 1.06
C ASN A 317 9.21 14.64 2.38
N GLY A 318 8.80 15.25 3.49
CA GLY A 318 8.97 14.71 4.84
C GLY A 318 9.98 15.46 5.69
N LEU A 319 9.57 15.78 6.93
CA LEU A 319 10.43 16.37 7.97
C LEU A 319 11.11 15.29 8.81
N LEU A 320 10.32 14.32 9.29
CA LEU A 320 10.83 13.23 10.13
C LEU A 320 11.42 12.09 9.29
N GLU A 321 10.78 11.78 8.18
CA GLU A 321 11.19 10.73 7.27
C GLU A 321 11.27 11.34 5.89
N THR A 322 12.47 11.77 5.48
CA THR A 322 12.64 12.34 4.14
C THR A 322 12.57 11.21 3.12
N ARG A 323 11.65 11.34 2.17
CA ARG A 323 11.44 10.40 1.06
C ARG A 323 11.72 11.07 -0.27
N ALA A 324 12.34 10.32 -1.18
CA ALA A 324 12.66 10.79 -2.52
C ALA A 324 12.28 9.73 -3.54
N GLN A 325 11.16 9.95 -4.21
CA GLN A 325 10.60 9.02 -5.18
C GLN A 325 10.72 9.56 -6.60
N THR A 326 10.95 8.64 -7.54
CA THR A 326 10.89 8.93 -8.97
C THR A 326 9.83 8.05 -9.60
N VAL A 327 8.83 8.66 -10.23
CA VAL A 327 7.70 7.99 -10.87
C VAL A 327 7.77 8.22 -12.37
N PRO A 328 8.00 7.18 -13.18
CA PRO A 328 7.97 7.28 -14.64
C PRO A 328 6.55 7.62 -15.14
N LEU A 329 6.43 8.57 -16.07
CA LEU A 329 5.12 9.02 -16.60
C LEU A 329 4.43 7.96 -17.45
N ASP A 330 5.19 7.11 -18.12
CA ASP A 330 4.70 5.96 -18.88
C ASP A 330 4.05 4.90 -17.97
N ARG A 331 4.42 4.84 -16.70
CA ARG A 331 3.82 3.89 -15.74
C ARG A 331 2.54 4.40 -15.09
N VAL A 332 2.14 5.64 -15.33
CA VAL A 332 0.89 6.22 -14.82
C VAL A 332 -0.32 5.53 -15.44
N GLN A 333 -1.22 5.05 -14.58
CA GLN A 333 -2.43 4.33 -14.96
C GLN A 333 -3.67 5.21 -14.80
N THR A 334 -3.81 5.86 -13.63
CA THR A 334 -4.96 6.70 -13.31
C THR A 334 -4.49 7.98 -12.62
N VAL A 335 -5.08 9.12 -12.96
CA VAL A 335 -4.91 10.36 -12.20
C VAL A 335 -6.22 10.65 -11.46
N GLY A 336 -6.16 10.61 -10.13
CA GLY A 336 -7.28 10.87 -9.24
C GLY A 336 -7.24 12.28 -8.67
N VAL A 337 -8.29 13.06 -8.84
CA VAL A 337 -8.46 14.38 -8.24
C VAL A 337 -9.54 14.31 -7.18
N SER A 338 -9.28 14.86 -5.99
CA SER A 338 -10.25 14.86 -4.90
C SER A 338 -10.41 16.24 -4.26
N TRP A 339 -11.66 16.58 -3.94
CA TRP A 339 -12.07 17.81 -3.27
C TRP A 339 -12.80 17.45 -1.96
N PRO A 340 -12.06 17.35 -0.84
CA PRO A 340 -12.63 17.16 0.48
C PRO A 340 -13.67 18.24 0.81
N LEU A 341 -14.72 17.88 1.56
CA LEU A 341 -15.85 18.77 1.82
C LEU A 341 -15.43 20.16 2.34
N LEU A 342 -14.62 20.17 3.40
CA LEU A 342 -14.17 21.39 4.06
C LEU A 342 -13.13 22.16 3.26
N TRP A 343 -12.48 21.54 2.27
CA TRP A 343 -11.51 22.20 1.39
C TRP A 343 -12.20 23.00 0.28
N ARG A 344 -13.47 22.70 0.00
CA ARG A 344 -14.25 23.38 -1.05
C ARG A 344 -14.38 24.88 -0.79
N VAL A 345 -14.39 25.32 0.48
CA VAL A 345 -14.46 26.75 0.82
C VAL A 345 -13.22 27.53 0.35
N LYS A 346 -12.06 26.86 0.25
CA LYS A 346 -10.81 27.45 -0.26
C LYS A 346 -10.53 27.07 -1.73
N GLY A 347 -11.41 26.30 -2.37
CA GLY A 347 -11.18 25.78 -3.72
C GLY A 347 -10.00 24.80 -3.81
N TRP A 348 -9.60 24.19 -2.69
CA TRP A 348 -8.45 23.29 -2.65
C TRP A 348 -8.80 21.89 -3.12
N LEU A 349 -7.81 21.25 -3.75
CA LEU A 349 -7.86 19.90 -4.25
C LEU A 349 -6.61 19.12 -3.87
N ARG A 350 -6.70 17.80 -4.02
CA ARG A 350 -5.59 16.87 -3.89
C ARG A 350 -5.50 16.03 -5.14
N LEU A 351 -4.30 15.89 -5.69
CA LEU A 351 -4.00 15.01 -6.82
C LEU A 351 -3.33 13.73 -6.34
N ARG A 352 -3.80 12.62 -6.89
CA ARG A 352 -3.28 11.29 -6.69
C ARG A 352 -2.99 10.58 -8.01
N LEU A 353 -2.10 9.61 -7.95
CA LEU A 353 -1.59 8.90 -9.10
C LEU A 353 -1.61 7.39 -8.83
N GLU A 354 -2.33 6.61 -9.62
CA GLU A 354 -2.18 5.17 -9.56
C GLU A 354 -1.12 4.77 -10.59
N VAL A 355 -0.08 4.06 -10.14
CA VAL A 355 1.07 3.69 -10.96
C VAL A 355 1.12 2.17 -11.09
N ALA A 356 1.35 1.68 -12.31
CA ALA A 356 1.41 0.24 -12.57
C ALA A 356 2.48 -0.43 -11.70
N GLY A 357 2.06 -1.57 -11.12
CA GLY A 357 2.79 -2.51 -10.26
C GLY A 357 3.34 -1.93 -8.95
N TYR A 358 2.91 -0.73 -8.58
CA TYR A 358 2.78 -0.40 -7.18
C TYR A 358 1.52 -1.10 -6.67
N SER A 359 1.66 -2.01 -5.70
CA SER A 359 0.58 -2.90 -5.29
C SER A 359 -0.61 -2.12 -4.71
N ALA A 360 -1.78 -2.21 -5.36
CA ALA A 360 -3.08 -1.75 -4.86
C ALA A 360 -3.63 -2.63 -3.71
N GLY A 361 -2.75 -3.13 -2.83
CA GLY A 361 -3.15 -3.86 -1.63
C GLY A 361 -3.76 -2.91 -0.61
N GLU A 362 -4.61 -3.46 0.26
CA GLU A 362 -5.22 -2.82 1.43
C GLU A 362 -4.19 -2.45 2.53
N GLY A 363 -2.98 -2.06 2.14
CA GLY A 363 -1.88 -1.67 3.02
C GLY A 363 -1.88 -0.16 3.27
N ASP A 364 -2.01 0.20 4.54
CA ASP A 364 -1.52 1.42 5.19
C ASP A 364 -1.17 2.60 4.26
N ASP A 365 -1.99 3.65 4.30
CA ASP A 365 -1.86 4.93 3.55
C ASP A 365 -0.46 5.58 3.59
N ARG A 366 0.40 5.12 4.50
CA ARG A 366 1.80 5.50 4.66
C ARG A 366 2.73 5.07 3.54
N ASN A 367 2.46 3.98 2.81
CA ASN A 367 3.39 3.45 1.79
C ASN A 367 2.89 3.58 0.35
N ARG A 368 1.81 4.33 0.11
CA ARG A 368 1.29 4.58 -1.24
C ARG A 368 2.06 5.70 -1.93
N PRO A 369 2.65 5.44 -3.10
CA PRO A 369 3.30 6.46 -3.94
C PRO A 369 2.31 7.31 -4.74
N ASP A 370 1.03 7.21 -4.40
CA ASP A 370 -0.06 7.80 -5.15
C ASP A 370 -0.24 9.29 -4.89
N ARG A 371 0.80 10.04 -4.48
CA ARG A 371 0.66 11.44 -4.05
C ARG A 371 1.37 12.38 -5.02
N LEU A 372 0.59 12.99 -5.91
CA LEU A 372 1.10 13.96 -6.88
C LEU A 372 1.04 15.39 -6.34
N LEU A 373 -0.02 15.72 -5.59
CA LEU A 373 -0.20 17.03 -4.93
C LEU A 373 -1.00 16.84 -3.64
N PRO A 374 -0.41 17.00 -2.44
CA PRO A 374 -1.12 16.79 -1.18
C PRO A 374 -2.23 17.82 -0.94
N VAL A 375 -1.97 19.08 -1.29
CA VAL A 375 -2.93 20.19 -1.31
C VAL A 375 -2.48 21.23 -2.34
N GLY A 376 -3.43 21.79 -3.09
CA GLY A 376 -3.24 22.96 -3.94
C GLY A 376 -4.55 23.48 -4.49
N ASP A 377 -4.51 24.62 -5.16
CA ASP A 377 -5.64 25.23 -5.85
C ASP A 377 -5.89 24.60 -7.24
N LEU A 378 -7.06 24.89 -7.82
CA LEU A 378 -7.46 24.33 -9.12
C LEU A 378 -6.48 24.66 -10.26
N PRO A 379 -6.02 25.91 -10.44
CA PRO A 379 -5.05 26.24 -11.50
C PRO A 379 -3.74 25.45 -11.38
N THR A 380 -3.19 25.32 -10.17
CA THR A 380 -2.00 24.49 -9.92
C THR A 380 -2.28 23.02 -10.24
N GLY A 381 -3.45 22.52 -9.82
CA GLY A 381 -3.88 21.17 -10.12
C GLY A 381 -3.97 20.89 -11.62
N GLU A 382 -4.56 21.81 -12.38
CA GLU A 382 -4.65 21.73 -13.84
C GLU A 382 -3.28 21.79 -14.51
N ALA A 383 -2.37 22.66 -14.06
CA ALA A 383 -1.02 22.73 -14.58
C ALA A 383 -0.26 21.40 -14.38
N ILE A 384 -0.37 20.81 -13.20
CA ILE A 384 0.26 19.51 -12.92
C ILE A 384 -0.38 18.38 -13.73
N VAL A 385 -1.72 18.36 -13.86
CA VAL A 385 -2.42 17.38 -14.68
C VAL A 385 -2.05 17.51 -16.16
N ALA A 386 -1.90 18.73 -16.68
CA ALA A 386 -1.48 18.96 -18.07
C ALA A 386 -0.07 18.44 -18.36
N GLU A 387 0.83 18.46 -17.36
CA GLU A 387 2.16 17.87 -17.48
C GLU A 387 2.12 16.34 -17.55
N VAL A 388 1.21 15.70 -16.80
CA VAL A 388 1.06 14.23 -16.78
C VAL A 388 0.23 13.73 -17.97
N LEU A 389 -0.83 14.46 -18.31
CA LEU A 389 -1.85 14.15 -19.31
C LEU A 389 -2.02 15.36 -20.25
N PRO A 390 -1.16 15.51 -21.26
CA PRO A 390 -1.20 16.68 -22.14
C PRO A 390 -2.52 16.77 -22.90
N GLY A 391 -3.17 17.94 -22.81
CA GLY A 391 -4.44 18.25 -23.49
C GLY A 391 -5.68 18.12 -22.61
N VAL A 392 -5.58 17.55 -21.41
CA VAL A 392 -6.72 17.38 -20.50
C VAL A 392 -6.89 18.62 -19.61
N ARG A 393 -8.09 19.19 -19.57
CA ARG A 393 -8.44 20.32 -18.68
C ARG A 393 -9.53 19.90 -17.70
N LEU A 394 -9.25 20.00 -16.40
CA LEU A 394 -10.18 19.53 -15.35
C LEU A 394 -11.52 20.29 -15.37
N ALA A 395 -11.49 21.58 -15.65
CA ALA A 395 -12.70 22.41 -15.71
C ALA A 395 -13.58 22.14 -16.95
N ALA A 396 -13.02 21.55 -18.02
CA ALA A 396 -13.70 21.40 -19.31
C ALA A 396 -14.08 19.93 -19.64
N LEU A 397 -14.07 19.04 -18.64
CA LEU A 397 -14.37 17.62 -18.86
C LEU A 397 -15.84 17.42 -19.28
N PRO A 398 -16.12 16.64 -20.35
CA PRO A 398 -17.46 16.43 -20.88
C PRO A 398 -18.25 15.40 -20.05
N LEU A 399 -18.56 15.72 -18.79
CA LEU A 399 -19.20 14.79 -17.84
C LEU A 399 -20.73 14.83 -17.93
N SER A 400 -21.36 13.71 -18.28
CA SER A 400 -22.82 13.54 -18.25
C SER A 400 -23.31 12.90 -16.93
N PRO A 401 -24.39 13.41 -16.31
CA PRO A 401 -25.01 12.78 -15.15
C PRO A 401 -25.79 11.51 -15.53
N PRO A 402 -26.05 10.59 -14.58
CA PRO A 402 -26.87 9.43 -14.84
C PRO A 402 -28.34 9.79 -15.16
N PRO A 403 -29.08 8.90 -15.84
CA PRO A 403 -30.50 9.07 -16.10
C PRO A 403 -31.32 9.28 -14.82
N ALA A 404 -32.47 9.95 -14.92
CA ALA A 404 -33.30 10.34 -13.77
C ALA A 404 -33.72 9.13 -12.90
N ARG A 405 -33.91 7.95 -13.51
CA ARG A 405 -34.29 6.72 -12.80
C ARG A 405 -33.21 6.20 -11.83
N ALA A 406 -31.95 6.63 -11.98
CA ALA A 406 -30.88 6.31 -11.02
C ALA A 406 -31.13 6.91 -9.63
N ARG A 407 -32.03 7.88 -9.49
CA ARG A 407 -32.43 8.45 -8.18
C ARG A 407 -32.96 7.39 -7.20
N TRP A 408 -33.51 6.27 -7.70
CA TRP A 408 -34.01 5.19 -6.85
C TRP A 408 -32.90 4.36 -6.21
N LEU A 409 -31.72 4.25 -6.84
CA LEU A 409 -30.56 3.62 -6.20
C LEU A 409 -29.74 4.65 -5.40
N ASN A 410 -29.61 5.85 -5.96
CA ASN A 410 -28.64 6.85 -5.54
C ASN A 410 -29.31 8.23 -5.42
N PRO A 411 -30.25 8.43 -4.48
CA PRO A 411 -31.06 9.64 -4.42
C PRO A 411 -30.23 10.90 -4.16
N LEU A 412 -29.22 10.79 -3.30
CA LEU A 412 -28.38 11.92 -2.89
C LEU A 412 -27.15 12.11 -3.78
N SER A 413 -26.66 11.04 -4.40
CA SER A 413 -25.39 11.04 -5.14
C SER A 413 -25.57 11.20 -6.66
N ARG A 414 -26.81 11.07 -7.19
CA ARG A 414 -27.11 11.14 -8.62
C ARG A 414 -26.43 12.33 -9.32
N ASP A 415 -26.66 13.55 -8.82
CA ASP A 415 -26.20 14.77 -9.49
C ASP A 415 -24.68 14.94 -9.39
N VAL A 416 -24.05 14.23 -8.46
CA VAL A 416 -22.60 14.25 -8.27
C VAL A 416 -21.90 13.21 -9.14
N LEU A 417 -22.58 12.10 -9.48
CA LEU A 417 -22.07 11.12 -10.43
C LEU A 417 -21.97 11.72 -11.83
N GLY A 418 -20.89 11.41 -12.53
CA GLY A 418 -20.71 11.82 -13.92
C GLY A 418 -19.73 10.91 -14.64
N ALA A 419 -19.91 10.74 -15.94
CA ALA A 419 -18.95 10.04 -16.79
C ALA A 419 -18.84 10.76 -18.12
N GLY A 420 -17.65 10.75 -18.72
CA GLY A 420 -17.37 11.50 -19.94
C GLY A 420 -16.18 10.93 -20.69
N LEU A 421 -16.23 11.07 -22.01
CA LEU A 421 -15.14 10.70 -22.90
C LEU A 421 -14.49 11.99 -23.39
N ASP A 422 -13.28 12.27 -22.92
CA ASP A 422 -12.42 13.32 -23.45
C ASP A 422 -11.60 12.77 -24.64
N ASP A 423 -10.80 13.58 -25.32
CA ASP A 423 -10.01 13.20 -26.48
C ASP A 423 -8.98 12.12 -26.16
N ARG A 424 -8.40 12.15 -24.95
CA ARG A 424 -7.30 11.27 -24.53
C ARG A 424 -7.59 10.41 -23.30
N VAL A 425 -8.62 10.77 -22.53
CA VAL A 425 -8.92 10.14 -21.25
C VAL A 425 -10.40 9.86 -21.10
N PHE A 426 -10.69 8.76 -20.42
CA PHE A 426 -11.98 8.50 -19.83
C PHE A 426 -12.05 9.18 -18.46
N ALA A 427 -13.02 10.06 -18.26
CA ALA A 427 -13.21 10.83 -17.04
C ALA A 427 -14.46 10.36 -16.29
N VAL A 428 -14.31 10.08 -14.99
CA VAL A 428 -15.42 9.67 -14.12
C VAL A 428 -15.44 10.52 -12.87
N ARG A 429 -16.60 11.09 -12.55
CA ARG A 429 -16.86 11.86 -11.33
C ARG A 429 -17.73 11.08 -10.35
N SER A 430 -17.34 11.09 -9.07
CA SER A 430 -18.08 10.43 -8.00
C SER A 430 -17.89 11.10 -6.63
N GLY A 431 -18.59 10.59 -5.61
CA GLY A 431 -18.40 10.96 -4.20
C GLY A 431 -19.20 12.18 -3.73
N LEU A 432 -20.06 11.98 -2.72
CA LEU A 432 -20.98 12.99 -2.20
C LEU A 432 -20.26 14.06 -1.36
N LEU A 433 -19.70 13.63 -0.21
CA LEU A 433 -19.00 14.51 0.74
C LEU A 433 -17.61 14.90 0.23
N THR A 434 -16.88 13.94 -0.33
CA THR A 434 -15.61 14.18 -1.01
C THR A 434 -15.84 13.96 -2.49
N ARG A 435 -15.83 15.04 -3.28
CA ARG A 435 -15.94 14.93 -4.74
C ARG A 435 -14.64 14.34 -5.25
N GLN A 436 -14.73 13.41 -6.18
CA GLN A 436 -13.58 12.72 -6.77
C GLN A 436 -13.77 12.67 -8.28
N VAL A 437 -12.69 12.89 -9.04
CA VAL A 437 -12.63 12.70 -10.48
C VAL A 437 -11.46 11.75 -10.77
N ALA A 438 -11.72 10.66 -11.46
CA ALA A 438 -10.70 9.74 -11.96
C ALA A 438 -10.52 9.96 -13.46
N LEU A 439 -9.28 10.14 -13.90
CA LEU A 439 -8.88 10.28 -15.29
C LEU A 439 -8.06 9.05 -15.69
N VAL A 440 -8.58 8.27 -16.63
CA VAL A 440 -7.94 7.05 -17.11
C VAL A 440 -7.57 7.23 -18.59
N PRO A 441 -6.29 7.27 -18.96
CA PRO A 441 -5.87 7.34 -20.37
C PRO A 441 -6.32 6.10 -21.12
N TYR A 442 -6.81 6.25 -22.35
CA TYR A 442 -7.31 5.12 -23.14
C TYR A 442 -6.25 4.03 -23.37
N ALA A 443 -4.97 4.43 -23.54
CA ALA A 443 -3.85 3.50 -23.69
C ALA A 443 -3.61 2.61 -22.45
N ARG A 444 -4.15 2.99 -21.28
CA ARG A 444 -3.97 2.30 -19.99
C ARG A 444 -5.15 1.42 -19.60
N ILE A 445 -6.29 1.54 -20.30
CA ILE A 445 -7.44 0.65 -20.11
C ILE A 445 -7.04 -0.74 -20.60
N GLN A 446 -7.19 -1.76 -19.76
CA GLN A 446 -6.91 -3.16 -20.10
C GLN A 446 -8.19 -3.91 -20.49
N SER A 447 -9.20 -3.84 -19.63
CA SER A 447 -10.51 -4.44 -19.84
C SER A 447 -11.62 -3.43 -19.61
N VAL A 448 -12.69 -3.59 -20.39
CA VAL A 448 -13.93 -2.85 -20.19
C VAL A 448 -15.02 -3.88 -19.91
N ARG A 449 -15.78 -3.69 -18.84
CA ARG A 449 -16.87 -4.60 -18.46
C ARG A 449 -18.11 -3.83 -18.05
N VAL A 450 -19.26 -4.35 -18.49
CA VAL A 450 -20.57 -3.82 -18.10
C VAL A 450 -21.14 -4.74 -17.04
N VAL A 451 -21.38 -4.19 -15.85
CA VAL A 451 -21.93 -4.93 -14.72
C VAL A 451 -23.32 -4.39 -14.43
N GLN A 452 -24.29 -5.32 -14.33
CA GLN A 452 -25.67 -4.98 -14.02
C GLN A 452 -26.15 -5.81 -12.82
N GLY A 453 -26.28 -5.15 -11.66
CA GLY A 453 -26.85 -5.77 -10.47
C GLY A 453 -28.36 -6.01 -10.57
N PRO A 454 -28.98 -6.78 -9.65
CA PRO A 454 -30.42 -7.08 -9.70
C PRO A 454 -31.33 -5.84 -9.66
N ALA A 455 -31.01 -4.86 -8.81
CA ALA A 455 -31.74 -3.60 -8.73
C ALA A 455 -31.54 -2.73 -9.98
N GLN A 456 -30.31 -2.69 -10.50
CA GLN A 456 -30.00 -2.01 -11.76
C GLN A 456 -30.75 -2.65 -12.93
N ARG A 457 -30.86 -3.98 -12.99
CA ARG A 457 -31.63 -4.71 -14.00
C ARG A 457 -33.09 -4.31 -14.02
N ARG A 458 -33.73 -4.22 -12.85
CA ARG A 458 -35.14 -3.77 -12.74
C ARG A 458 -35.34 -2.33 -13.22
N LEU A 459 -34.32 -1.49 -13.12
CA LEU A 459 -34.36 -0.08 -13.52
C LEU A 459 -33.70 0.17 -14.88
N GLY A 460 -33.31 -0.87 -15.62
CA GLY A 460 -32.62 -0.74 -16.90
C GLY A 460 -31.27 -0.01 -16.82
N LEU A 461 -30.58 -0.05 -15.68
CA LEU A 461 -29.30 0.62 -15.47
C LEU A 461 -28.14 -0.38 -15.54
N ALA A 462 -26.92 0.11 -15.75
CA ALA A 462 -25.70 -0.66 -15.63
C ALA A 462 -24.50 0.23 -15.24
N THR A 463 -23.45 -0.39 -14.71
CA THR A 463 -22.18 0.27 -14.42
C THR A 463 -21.14 -0.20 -15.42
N VAL A 464 -20.44 0.75 -16.06
CA VAL A 464 -19.32 0.44 -16.94
C VAL A 464 -18.02 0.61 -16.18
N HIS A 465 -17.23 -0.45 -16.06
CA HIS A 465 -15.90 -0.43 -15.47
C HIS A 465 -14.84 -0.43 -16.58
N ALA A 466 -13.89 0.48 -16.48
CA ALA A 466 -12.67 0.50 -17.27
C ALA A 466 -11.52 0.17 -16.31
N ASP A 467 -11.09 -1.09 -16.30
CA ASP A 467 -10.04 -1.57 -15.40
C ASP A 467 -8.65 -1.32 -16.03
N THR A 468 -7.67 -0.95 -15.21
CA THR A 468 -6.30 -0.62 -15.62
C THR A 468 -5.28 -1.60 -15.03
N ALA A 469 -4.04 -1.55 -15.51
CA ALA A 469 -2.98 -2.40 -14.97
C ALA A 469 -2.67 -2.04 -13.50
N GLY A 470 -2.87 -2.95 -12.56
CA GLY A 470 -2.47 -2.74 -11.16
C GLY A 470 -3.46 -1.95 -10.28
N GLY A 471 -4.70 -1.72 -10.74
CA GLY A 471 -5.74 -1.04 -9.96
C GLY A 471 -7.14 -1.23 -10.52
N ALA A 472 -8.16 -0.74 -9.80
CA ALA A 472 -9.56 -0.87 -10.21
C ALA A 472 -9.99 0.10 -11.33
N GLY A 473 -9.09 0.98 -11.80
CA GLY A 473 -9.34 1.96 -12.86
C GLY A 473 -10.48 2.93 -12.52
N ALA A 474 -11.47 3.06 -13.42
CA ALA A 474 -12.61 3.96 -13.22
C ALA A 474 -13.96 3.30 -13.57
N ALA A 475 -15.03 3.74 -12.92
CA ALA A 475 -16.37 3.14 -13.07
C ALA A 475 -17.47 4.18 -13.28
N ALA A 476 -18.06 4.21 -14.48
CA ALA A 476 -19.25 5.01 -14.79
C ALA A 476 -20.50 4.32 -14.21
N ARG A 477 -20.96 4.82 -13.06
CA ARG A 477 -22.07 4.22 -12.29
C ARG A 477 -23.44 4.59 -12.83
N ASP A 478 -24.36 3.63 -12.78
CA ASP A 478 -25.79 3.79 -13.02
C ASP A 478 -26.13 4.49 -14.35
N ARG A 479 -25.44 4.11 -15.42
CA ARG A 479 -25.74 4.55 -16.80
C ARG A 479 -27.00 3.86 -17.31
N ASP A 480 -27.66 4.46 -18.30
CA ASP A 480 -28.70 3.75 -19.05
C ASP A 480 -28.11 2.48 -19.69
N LEU A 481 -28.84 1.37 -19.76
CA LEU A 481 -28.30 0.11 -20.27
C LEU A 481 -27.78 0.23 -21.71
N ALA A 482 -28.50 0.93 -22.60
CA ALA A 482 -28.07 1.13 -23.97
C ALA A 482 -26.86 2.05 -24.04
N GLU A 483 -26.86 3.13 -23.24
CA GLU A 483 -25.72 4.04 -23.08
C GLU A 483 -24.49 3.30 -22.54
N ALA A 484 -24.67 2.39 -21.57
CA ALA A 484 -23.58 1.64 -20.95
C ALA A 484 -22.87 0.73 -21.96
N TRP A 485 -23.64 0.03 -22.80
CA TRP A 485 -23.07 -0.80 -23.87
C TRP A 485 -22.40 0.04 -24.96
N ALA A 486 -23.02 1.16 -25.36
CA ALA A 486 -22.41 2.10 -26.31
C ALA A 486 -21.10 2.68 -25.78
N LEU A 487 -21.08 3.13 -24.51
CA LEU A 487 -19.89 3.62 -23.83
C LEU A 487 -18.81 2.53 -23.74
N ALA A 488 -19.19 1.29 -23.44
CA ALA A 488 -18.24 0.19 -23.36
C ALA A 488 -17.60 -0.15 -24.71
N ALA A 489 -18.39 -0.14 -25.80
CA ALA A 489 -17.89 -0.33 -27.15
C ALA A 489 -16.91 0.78 -27.54
N GLU A 490 -17.30 2.05 -27.35
CA GLU A 490 -16.48 3.22 -27.65
C GLU A 490 -15.17 3.23 -26.83
N LEU A 491 -15.24 2.91 -25.53
CA LEU A 491 -14.05 2.79 -24.68
C LEU A 491 -13.10 1.71 -25.18
N THR A 492 -13.64 0.58 -25.64
CA THR A 492 -12.85 -0.52 -26.19
C THR A 492 -12.15 -0.08 -27.48
N ASP A 493 -12.86 0.62 -28.36
CA ASP A 493 -12.30 1.09 -29.64
C ASP A 493 -11.26 2.18 -29.45
N ARG A 494 -11.50 3.16 -28.57
CA ARG A 494 -10.49 4.17 -28.19
C ARG A 494 -9.28 3.55 -27.52
N ALA A 495 -9.46 2.57 -26.64
CA ALA A 495 -8.36 1.86 -26.02
C ALA A 495 -7.50 1.11 -27.06
N ARG A 496 -8.14 0.41 -28.01
CA ARG A 496 -7.44 -0.26 -29.12
C ARG A 496 -6.74 0.73 -30.05
N ALA A 497 -7.34 1.88 -30.35
CA ALA A 497 -6.72 2.92 -31.17
C ALA A 497 -5.50 3.52 -30.47
N ALA A 498 -5.63 3.86 -29.19
CA ALA A 498 -4.55 4.43 -28.39
C ALA A 498 -3.36 3.47 -28.23
N ARG A 499 -3.60 2.16 -28.05
CA ARG A 499 -2.54 1.14 -28.00
C ARG A 499 -1.83 0.88 -29.33
N ARG A 500 -2.42 1.30 -30.46
CA ARG A 500 -1.77 1.22 -31.79
C ARG A 500 -0.94 2.46 -32.11
N ALA A 501 -1.26 3.59 -31.48
CA ALA A 501 -0.65 4.89 -31.75
C ALA A 501 0.55 5.21 -30.86
N GLY A 502 0.67 4.56 -29.69
CA GLY A 502 1.83 4.62 -28.80
C GLY A 502 2.54 3.28 -28.78
#